data_AF-A0A2M7DBT2-F1
#
_entry.id   AF-A0A2M7DBT2-F1
#
_cell.length_a   1.000
_cell.length_b   1.000
_cell.length_c   1.000
_cell.angle_alpha   90.00
_cell.angle_beta   90.00
_cell.angle_gamma   90.00
#
_symmetry.space_group_name_H-M   'P 1'
#
loop_
_entity.id
_entity.type
_entity.pdbx_description
1 polymer ?
#
loop_
_entity_poly.entity_id
_entity_poly.type
_entity_poly.pdbx_seq_one_letter_code
_entity_poly.pdbx_strand_id
1 'polypeptide(L)'
;MKSSRNLPKKRRQIIKKIKKMGIVNLSDLSRGEMRLLKKARTTAERAVSDLGHQIGCVIKCRNGDEFFGATNIRSRTIGSTCAERMALDQMYFHKNRYPKVCAIVGKLPQTDWRRKWSDSKICTPCGVCLETFRQAIQSLKLKDLNFLCSDWSGKRILRAKLSDLFPTIT
;
A
#
# COMPACT_ATOMS: atom_id res chain seq x y z
N MET A 1 18.08 8.71 -48.08
CA MET A 1 17.23 7.56 -47.67
C MET A 1 17.91 6.90 -46.47
N LYS A 2 17.36 6.75 -45.26
CA LYS A 2 16.01 6.41 -44.80
C LYS A 2 15.74 7.19 -43.49
N SER A 3 14.73 8.05 -43.50
CA SER A 3 13.44 7.83 -42.81
C SER A 3 13.57 7.70 -41.29
N SER A 4 13.50 8.86 -40.65
CA SER A 4 13.06 9.03 -39.26
C SER A 4 11.68 8.38 -39.07
N ARG A 5 11.65 7.16 -38.56
CA ARG A 5 10.40 6.48 -38.21
C ARG A 5 9.79 7.15 -36.99
N ASN A 6 8.95 8.14 -37.27
CA ASN A 6 7.99 8.73 -36.34
C ASN A 6 7.15 7.60 -35.71
N LEU A 7 7.40 7.32 -34.43
CA LEU A 7 6.59 6.41 -33.63
C LEU A 7 5.14 6.95 -33.55
N PRO A 8 4.12 6.11 -33.77
CA PRO A 8 2.73 6.55 -33.85
C PRO A 8 2.23 7.17 -32.55
N LYS A 9 1.49 8.29 -32.65
CA LYS A 9 0.95 9.10 -31.52
C LYS A 9 0.25 8.28 -30.42
N LYS A 10 -0.38 7.14 -30.78
CA LYS A 10 -1.00 6.18 -29.83
C LYS A 10 0.00 5.54 -28.85
N ARG A 11 1.22 5.19 -29.28
CA ARG A 11 2.27 4.64 -28.37
C ARG A 11 2.80 5.71 -27.40
N ARG A 12 2.90 6.97 -27.84
CA ARG A 12 3.27 8.09 -26.94
C ARG A 12 2.21 8.37 -25.87
N GLN A 13 0.93 8.19 -26.17
CA GLN A 13 -0.14 8.28 -25.17
C GLN A 13 -0.11 7.13 -24.17
N ILE A 14 0.19 5.90 -24.60
CA ILE A 14 0.39 4.75 -23.69
C ILE A 14 1.59 5.00 -22.76
N ILE A 15 2.71 5.49 -23.30
CA ILE A 15 3.92 5.83 -22.51
C ILE A 15 3.67 7.03 -21.57
N LYS A 16 2.86 8.02 -21.96
CA LYS A 16 2.43 9.11 -21.05
C LYS A 16 1.41 8.65 -19.99
N LYS A 17 0.62 7.59 -20.26
CA LYS A 17 -0.28 6.95 -19.29
C LYS A 17 0.49 6.04 -18.31
N ILE A 18 1.68 5.58 -18.68
CA ILE A 18 2.69 4.93 -17.81
C ILE A 18 3.47 6.00 -17.03
N LYS A 19 2.75 6.88 -16.33
CA LYS A 19 3.31 7.75 -15.28
C LYS A 19 2.53 7.52 -13.98
N LYS A 20 2.22 6.25 -13.68
CA LYS A 20 1.11 5.85 -12.78
C LYS A 20 1.43 4.79 -11.72
N MET A 21 2.52 4.06 -11.85
CA MET A 21 3.16 3.33 -10.75
C MET A 21 4.62 3.70 -10.79
N GLY A 22 5.16 4.17 -9.67
CA GLY A 22 6.54 4.62 -9.59
C GLY A 22 7.19 4.11 -8.33
N ILE A 23 8.30 3.41 -8.49
CA ILE A 23 9.28 3.29 -7.40
C ILE A 23 9.89 4.68 -7.26
N VAL A 24 9.75 5.26 -6.08
CA VAL A 24 10.28 6.57 -5.71
C VAL A 24 11.25 6.42 -4.55
N ASN A 25 12.21 7.34 -4.48
CA ASN A 25 13.12 7.41 -3.35
C ASN A 25 12.51 8.29 -2.25
N LEU A 26 13.08 8.19 -1.04
CA LEU A 26 12.63 8.95 0.12
C LEU A 26 12.76 10.48 -0.09
N SER A 27 13.73 10.92 -0.89
CA SER A 27 13.91 12.33 -1.29
C SER A 27 12.73 12.90 -2.09
N ASP A 28 11.97 12.04 -2.78
CA ASP A 28 10.88 12.44 -3.66
C ASP A 28 9.52 12.46 -2.93
N LEU A 29 9.53 12.15 -1.63
CA LEU A 29 8.36 12.18 -0.76
C LEU A 29 8.14 13.58 -0.19
N SER A 30 6.88 14.00 -0.16
CA SER A 30 6.51 15.17 0.63
C SER A 30 6.71 14.89 2.13
N ARG A 31 6.89 15.95 2.93
CA ARG A 31 6.99 15.83 4.41
C ARG A 31 5.81 15.06 5.02
N GLY A 32 4.61 15.22 4.45
CA GLY A 32 3.42 14.51 4.90
C GLY A 32 3.49 13.01 4.65
N GLU A 33 3.97 12.58 3.50
CA GLU A 33 4.10 11.15 3.14
C GLU A 33 5.21 10.48 3.94
N MET A 34 6.34 11.15 4.13
CA MET A 34 7.42 10.65 5.00
C MET A 34 6.92 10.44 6.43
N ARG A 35 6.14 11.38 6.96
CA ARG A 35 5.53 11.25 8.29
C ARG A 35 4.57 10.06 8.36
N LEU A 36 3.78 9.82 7.32
CA LEU A 36 2.87 8.67 7.27
C LEU A 36 3.62 7.35 7.26
N LEU A 37 4.67 7.20 6.45
CA LEU A 37 5.48 5.98 6.42
C LEU A 37 6.21 5.75 7.75
N LYS A 38 6.73 6.81 8.39
CA LYS A 38 7.34 6.70 9.73
C LYS A 38 6.31 6.20 10.75
N LYS A 39 5.09 6.77 10.74
CA LYS A 39 3.99 6.32 11.60
C LYS A 39 3.59 4.87 11.33
N ALA A 40 3.50 4.46 10.06
CA ALA A 40 3.22 3.08 9.68
C ALA A 40 4.29 2.12 10.20
N ARG A 41 5.58 2.50 10.09
CA ARG A 41 6.68 1.72 10.66
C ARG A 41 6.59 1.57 12.18
N THR A 42 6.39 2.67 12.92
CA THR A 42 6.19 2.61 14.38
C THR A 42 4.96 1.78 14.75
N THR A 43 3.91 1.82 13.94
CA THR A 43 2.72 0.99 14.15
C THR A 43 3.01 -0.50 13.96
N ALA A 44 3.90 -0.85 13.03
CA ALA A 44 4.32 -2.23 12.78
C ALA A 44 5.00 -2.89 13.99
N GLU A 45 5.58 -2.11 14.90
CA GLU A 45 6.17 -2.61 16.16
C GLU A 45 5.12 -3.19 17.11
N ARG A 46 3.84 -2.83 16.93
CA ARG A 46 2.70 -3.36 17.69
C ARG A 46 2.11 -4.64 17.07
N ALA A 47 2.74 -5.17 16.02
CA ALA A 47 2.26 -6.38 15.38
C ALA A 47 2.37 -7.57 16.35
N VAL A 48 1.36 -8.43 16.33
CA VAL A 48 1.35 -9.68 17.10
C VAL A 48 1.62 -10.81 16.13
N SER A 49 2.77 -11.47 16.26
CA SER A 49 3.17 -12.55 15.36
C SER A 49 4.23 -13.47 15.97
N ASP A 50 3.94 -14.77 16.02
CA ASP A 50 4.90 -15.79 16.43
C ASP A 50 5.98 -16.06 15.36
N LEU A 51 5.75 -15.59 14.13
CA LEU A 51 6.67 -15.69 13.00
C LEU A 51 7.52 -14.40 12.82
N GLY A 52 7.37 -13.45 13.74
CA GLY A 52 8.04 -12.14 13.71
C GLY A 52 7.59 -11.21 12.59
N HIS A 53 6.46 -11.48 11.93
CA HIS A 53 5.92 -10.60 10.89
C HIS A 53 5.58 -9.24 11.50
N GLN A 54 6.14 -8.17 10.95
CA GLN A 54 5.88 -6.81 11.41
C GLN A 54 5.41 -5.98 10.23
N ILE A 55 4.10 -5.76 10.16
CA ILE A 55 3.49 -4.90 9.15
C ILE A 55 2.61 -3.89 9.88
N GLY A 56 2.73 -2.64 9.49
CA GLY A 56 1.94 -1.53 9.99
C GLY A 56 1.34 -0.74 8.85
N CYS A 57 0.15 -0.22 9.09
CA CYS A 57 -0.63 0.55 8.15
C CYS A 57 -1.18 1.80 8.81
N VAL A 58 -1.19 2.91 8.05
CA VAL A 58 -1.88 4.15 8.42
C VAL A 58 -2.75 4.61 7.26
N ILE A 59 -4.04 4.80 7.52
CA ILE A 59 -4.96 5.44 6.59
C ILE A 59 -5.14 6.88 7.01
N LYS A 60 -4.76 7.81 6.12
CA LYS A 60 -5.02 9.23 6.29
C LYS A 60 -6.30 9.62 5.55
N CYS A 61 -7.22 10.26 6.26
CA CYS A 61 -8.46 10.79 5.70
C CYS A 61 -8.33 12.24 5.24
N ARG A 62 -9.29 12.71 4.44
CA ARG A 62 -9.30 14.06 3.88
C ARG A 62 -9.42 15.15 4.95
N ASN A 63 -10.12 14.86 6.05
CA ASN A 63 -10.27 15.75 7.19
C ASN A 63 -9.02 15.82 8.09
N GLY A 64 -7.99 15.02 7.80
CA GLY A 64 -6.74 15.02 8.55
C GLY A 64 -6.61 13.88 9.55
N ASP A 65 -7.70 13.18 9.89
CA ASP A 65 -7.68 12.03 10.78
C ASP A 65 -6.80 10.91 10.22
N GLU A 66 -6.23 10.13 11.14
CA GLU A 66 -5.38 9.00 10.83
C GLU A 66 -5.81 7.77 11.62
N PHE A 67 -5.94 6.65 10.93
CA PHE A 67 -6.32 5.37 11.51
C PHE A 67 -5.20 4.36 11.34
N PHE A 68 -4.94 3.59 12.39
CA PHE A 68 -3.75 2.76 12.52
C PHE A 68 -4.13 1.28 12.55
N GLY A 69 -3.30 0.45 11.95
CA GLY A 69 -3.43 -0.99 12.05
C GLY A 69 -2.07 -1.67 12.04
N ALA A 70 -1.96 -2.74 12.80
CA ALA A 70 -0.80 -3.60 12.83
C ALA A 70 -1.25 -5.04 12.52
N THR A 71 -0.38 -5.84 11.91
CA THR A 71 -0.72 -7.24 11.66
C THR A 71 -0.92 -7.99 12.96
N ASN A 72 -1.99 -8.78 13.02
CA ASN A 72 -2.29 -9.68 14.12
C ASN A 72 -2.42 -11.09 13.55
N ILE A 73 -1.39 -11.91 13.77
CA ILE A 73 -1.36 -13.31 13.33
C ILE A 73 -1.87 -14.18 14.47
N ARG A 74 -2.83 -15.05 14.13
CA ARG A 74 -3.34 -16.10 15.02
C ARG A 74 -2.89 -17.47 14.53
N SER A 75 -3.22 -18.50 15.31
CA SER A 75 -2.87 -19.91 15.03
C SER A 75 -3.29 -20.42 13.64
N ARG A 76 -4.32 -19.82 13.03
CA ARG A 76 -4.75 -20.09 11.65
C ARG A 76 -4.88 -18.80 10.87
N THR A 77 -4.51 -18.85 9.59
CA THR A 77 -4.58 -17.72 8.66
C THR A 77 -5.95 -17.05 8.60
N ILE A 78 -7.04 -17.81 8.74
CA ILE A 78 -8.42 -17.29 8.73
C ILE A 78 -8.67 -16.32 9.90
N GLY A 79 -8.07 -16.59 11.07
CA GLY A 79 -8.17 -15.71 12.24
C GLY A 79 -7.19 -14.54 12.22
N SER A 80 -6.25 -14.53 11.28
CA SER A 80 -5.24 -13.49 11.17
C SER A 80 -5.79 -12.26 10.45
N THR A 81 -5.39 -11.08 10.93
CA THR A 81 -5.81 -9.78 10.38
C THR A 81 -4.59 -9.01 9.89
N CYS A 82 -4.65 -8.59 8.64
CA CYS A 82 -3.63 -7.74 8.04
C CYS A 82 -3.75 -6.31 8.61
N ALA A 83 -2.62 -5.62 8.72
CA ALA A 83 -2.55 -4.24 9.22
C ALA A 83 -3.53 -3.30 8.50
N GLU A 84 -3.69 -3.46 7.19
CA GLU A 84 -4.51 -2.59 6.37
C GLU A 84 -6.01 -2.77 6.63
N ARG A 85 -6.46 -4.02 6.85
CA ARG A 85 -7.84 -4.30 7.24
C ARG A 85 -8.14 -3.70 8.61
N MET A 86 -7.23 -3.86 9.57
CA MET A 86 -7.40 -3.26 10.89
C MET A 86 -7.49 -1.73 10.85
N ALA A 87 -6.63 -1.06 10.07
CA ALA A 87 -6.70 0.40 9.91
C ALA A 87 -8.01 0.84 9.24
N LEU A 88 -8.49 0.06 8.25
CA LEU A 88 -9.74 0.32 7.56
C LEU A 88 -10.95 0.12 8.49
N ASP A 89 -10.97 -0.96 9.26
CA ASP A 89 -12.03 -1.25 10.23
C ASP A 89 -12.12 -0.15 11.30
N GLN A 90 -10.97 0.35 11.78
CA GLN A 90 -10.92 1.50 12.69
C GLN A 90 -11.52 2.75 12.05
N MET A 91 -11.14 3.08 10.82
CA MET A 91 -11.74 4.18 10.06
C MET A 91 -13.27 4.01 9.95
N TYR A 92 -13.72 2.77 9.70
CA TYR A 92 -15.14 2.45 9.63
C TYR A 92 -15.86 2.65 10.96
N PHE A 93 -15.27 2.15 12.04
CA PHE A 93 -15.77 2.25 13.41
C PHE A 93 -15.94 3.71 13.85
N HIS A 94 -14.96 4.56 13.54
CA HIS A 94 -14.99 5.99 13.84
C HIS A 94 -15.87 6.83 12.90
N LYS A 95 -16.70 6.18 12.05
CA LYS A 95 -17.61 6.85 11.10
C LYS A 95 -16.92 7.80 10.12
N ASN A 96 -15.60 7.71 9.95
CA ASN A 96 -14.89 8.45 8.92
C ASN A 96 -14.97 7.67 7.60
N ARG A 97 -15.36 8.34 6.53
CA ARG A 97 -15.71 7.71 5.24
C ARG A 97 -14.96 8.35 4.07
N TYR A 98 -13.88 9.07 4.35
CA TYR A 98 -13.13 9.86 3.36
C TYR A 98 -11.63 9.54 3.34
N PRO A 99 -11.23 8.28 3.07
CA PRO A 99 -9.82 7.93 2.95
C PRO A 99 -9.16 8.69 1.79
N LYS A 100 -7.92 9.13 1.99
CA LYS A 100 -7.12 9.86 1.01
C LYS A 100 -5.89 9.08 0.58
N VAL A 101 -5.18 8.50 1.56
CA VAL A 101 -3.94 7.74 1.35
C VAL A 101 -3.87 6.59 2.34
N CYS A 102 -3.48 5.41 1.87
CA CYS A 102 -3.12 4.26 2.69
C CYS A 102 -1.60 4.06 2.63
N ALA A 103 -0.92 4.18 3.77
CA ALA A 103 0.52 4.00 3.90
C ALA A 103 0.81 2.66 4.60
N ILE A 104 1.74 1.89 4.06
CA ILE A 104 2.06 0.53 4.50
C ILE A 104 3.57 0.37 4.58
N VAL A 105 4.05 -0.16 5.70
CA VAL A 105 5.45 -0.55 5.91
C VAL A 105 5.45 -1.92 6.56
N GLY A 106 6.32 -2.81 6.10
CA GLY A 106 6.50 -4.05 6.82
C GLY A 106 7.73 -4.85 6.43
N LYS A 107 8.06 -5.78 7.31
CA LYS A 107 9.01 -6.85 7.07
C LYS A 107 8.36 -8.19 7.39
N LEU A 108 8.75 -9.20 6.62
CA LEU A 108 8.34 -10.57 6.81
C LEU A 108 9.63 -11.35 7.05
N PRO A 109 9.93 -11.72 8.31
CA PRO A 109 11.08 -12.54 8.61
C PRO A 109 11.07 -13.82 7.80
N GLN A 110 12.28 -14.22 7.42
CA GLN A 110 12.51 -15.38 6.62
C GLN A 110 12.40 -16.63 7.52
N THR A 111 11.18 -17.12 7.72
CA THR A 111 10.93 -18.37 8.44
C THR A 111 11.00 -19.59 7.52
N ASP A 112 11.03 -19.38 6.20
CA ASP A 112 11.09 -20.44 5.20
C ASP A 112 12.29 -20.23 4.26
N TRP A 113 13.25 -21.15 4.30
CA TRP A 113 14.45 -21.23 3.47
C TRP A 113 14.18 -21.05 1.96
N ARG A 114 12.96 -21.38 1.50
CA ARG A 114 12.53 -21.26 0.10
C ARG A 114 12.08 -19.85 -0.31
N ARG A 115 11.76 -18.95 0.62
CA ARG A 115 11.25 -17.60 0.33
C ARG A 115 12.22 -16.54 0.85
N LYS A 116 13.12 -16.07 -0.03
CA LYS A 116 14.03 -14.94 0.24
C LYS A 116 13.27 -13.60 0.22
N TRP A 117 12.42 -13.35 1.23
CA TRP A 117 11.92 -12.01 1.50
C TRP A 117 12.96 -11.28 2.36
N SER A 118 13.57 -10.24 1.83
CA SER A 118 14.52 -9.40 2.58
C SER A 118 13.84 -8.11 3.02
N ASP A 119 14.33 -7.49 4.10
CA ASP A 119 13.87 -6.19 4.61
C ASP A 119 13.88 -5.07 3.57
N SER A 120 14.60 -5.27 2.46
CA SER A 120 14.60 -4.36 1.33
C SER A 120 13.32 -4.42 0.51
N LYS A 121 12.55 -5.52 0.51
CA LYS A 121 11.41 -5.72 -0.40
C LYS A 121 10.21 -4.88 0.03
N ILE A 122 9.58 -4.21 -0.93
CA ILE A 122 8.42 -3.36 -0.68
C ILE A 122 7.26 -4.22 -0.17
N CYS A 123 6.66 -3.82 0.95
CA CYS A 123 5.47 -4.47 1.48
C CYS A 123 4.22 -3.94 0.77
N THR A 124 3.61 -4.75 -0.09
CA THR A 124 2.37 -4.42 -0.79
C THR A 124 1.17 -5.12 -0.17
N PRO A 125 -0.05 -4.54 -0.25
CA PRO A 125 -1.24 -5.20 0.27
C PRO A 125 -1.49 -6.55 -0.41
N CYS A 126 -1.97 -7.52 0.37
CA CYS A 126 -2.34 -8.83 -0.17
C CYS A 126 -3.69 -8.77 -0.92
N GLY A 127 -4.02 -9.83 -1.67
CA GLY A 127 -5.26 -9.88 -2.47
C GLY A 127 -6.53 -9.64 -1.65
N VAL A 128 -6.59 -10.16 -0.41
CA VAL A 128 -7.74 -9.93 0.48
C VAL A 128 -7.86 -8.46 0.87
N CYS A 129 -6.74 -7.80 1.21
CA CYS A 129 -6.74 -6.37 1.50
C CYS A 129 -7.17 -5.55 0.28
N LEU A 130 -6.60 -5.86 -0.90
CA LEU A 130 -6.95 -5.17 -2.14
C LEU A 130 -8.45 -5.27 -2.47
N GLU A 131 -9.03 -6.47 -2.35
CA GLU A 131 -10.46 -6.69 -2.52
C GLU A 131 -11.29 -5.93 -1.47
N THR A 132 -10.86 -5.93 -0.21
CA THR A 132 -11.53 -5.17 0.87
C THR A 132 -11.53 -3.67 0.57
N PHE A 133 -10.39 -3.11 0.15
CA PHE A 133 -10.33 -1.70 -0.25
C PHE A 133 -11.18 -1.42 -1.49
N ARG A 134 -11.27 -2.36 -2.44
CA ARG A 134 -12.13 -2.23 -3.62
C ARG A 134 -13.59 -2.10 -3.23
N GLN A 135 -14.07 -2.99 -2.35
CA GLN A 135 -15.43 -2.94 -1.83
C GLN A 135 -15.67 -1.65 -1.04
N ALA A 136 -14.69 -1.22 -0.23
CA ALA A 136 -14.77 0.03 0.52
C ALA A 136 -14.90 1.24 -0.42
N ILE A 137 -14.03 1.39 -1.43
CA ILE A 137 -14.13 2.55 -2.35
C ILE A 137 -15.44 2.52 -3.15
N GLN A 138 -15.96 1.35 -3.50
CA GLN A 138 -17.25 1.21 -4.20
C GLN A 138 -18.41 1.65 -3.30
N SER A 139 -18.44 1.19 -2.04
CA SER A 139 -19.42 1.59 -1.03
C SER A 139 -19.38 3.10 -0.77
N LEU A 140 -18.18 3.68 -0.72
CA LEU A 140 -17.93 5.11 -0.51
C LEU A 140 -18.13 5.96 -1.77
N LYS A 141 -18.44 5.35 -2.92
CA LYS A 141 -18.54 6.01 -4.24
C LYS A 141 -17.27 6.81 -4.59
N LEU A 142 -16.10 6.31 -4.20
CA LEU A 142 -14.80 6.88 -4.50
C LEU A 142 -14.28 6.30 -5.81
N LYS A 143 -13.71 7.17 -6.65
CA LYS A 143 -13.11 6.75 -7.92
C LYS A 143 -11.86 5.88 -7.73
N ASP A 144 -11.03 6.21 -6.74
CA ASP A 144 -9.76 5.52 -6.48
C ASP A 144 -9.19 5.89 -5.10
N LEU A 145 -8.17 5.15 -4.65
CA LEU A 145 -7.43 5.40 -3.41
C LEU A 145 -5.92 5.33 -3.67
N ASN A 146 -5.15 6.24 -3.07
CA ASN A 146 -3.69 6.22 -3.20
C ASN A 146 -3.06 5.30 -2.16
N PHE A 147 -2.03 4.57 -2.57
CA PHE A 147 -1.19 3.71 -1.75
C PHE A 147 0.26 4.19 -1.73
N LEU A 148 0.84 4.15 -0.53
CA LEU A 148 2.26 4.36 -0.26
C LEU A 148 2.80 3.10 0.41
N CYS A 149 3.44 2.24 -0.37
CA CYS A 149 3.97 0.98 0.11
C CYS A 149 5.48 1.13 0.24
N SER A 150 6.08 0.76 1.37
CA SER A 150 7.52 0.84 1.54
C SER A 150 8.11 -0.45 2.09
N ASP A 151 9.38 -0.66 1.81
CA ASP A 151 10.20 -1.62 2.52
C ASP A 151 10.46 -1.19 3.96
N TRP A 152 11.04 -2.07 4.78
CA TRP A 152 11.30 -1.77 6.18
C TRP A 152 12.26 -0.59 6.37
N SER A 153 13.23 -0.47 5.46
CA SER A 153 14.26 0.57 5.53
C SER A 153 13.77 1.95 5.10
N GLY A 154 12.65 2.04 4.37
CA GLY A 154 12.17 3.29 3.78
C GLY A 154 12.91 3.70 2.50
N LYS A 155 13.86 2.89 2.02
CA LYS A 155 14.67 3.20 0.83
C LYS A 155 13.92 2.96 -0.46
N ARG A 156 12.99 2.00 -0.47
CA ARG A 156 12.17 1.69 -1.64
C ARG A 156 10.72 1.96 -1.31
N ILE A 157 10.14 2.88 -2.05
CA ILE A 157 8.73 3.28 -1.87
C ILE A 157 8.01 3.11 -3.20
N LEU A 158 6.87 2.46 -3.19
CA LEU A 158 5.95 2.37 -4.31
C LEU A 158 4.79 3.34 -4.06
N ARG A 159 4.64 4.29 -4.99
CA ARG A 159 3.40 5.06 -5.15
C ARG A 159 2.53 4.39 -6.21
N ALA A 160 1.32 4.03 -5.83
CA ALA A 160 0.34 3.41 -6.72
C ALA A 160 -1.07 3.85 -6.35
N LYS A 161 -2.02 3.68 -7.27
CA LYS A 161 -3.44 3.72 -6.91
C LYS A 161 -4.00 2.31 -6.74
N LEU A 162 -5.16 2.18 -6.11
CA LEU A 162 -5.84 0.89 -5.98
C LEU A 162 -6.09 0.28 -7.35
N SER A 163 -6.55 1.09 -8.31
CA SER A 163 -6.78 0.65 -9.69
C SER A 163 -5.52 0.15 -10.41
N ASP A 164 -4.33 0.59 -9.97
CA ASP A 164 -3.06 0.13 -10.54
C ASP A 164 -2.58 -1.18 -9.85
N LEU A 165 -2.88 -1.36 -8.56
CA LEU A 165 -2.53 -2.57 -7.79
C LEU A 165 -3.51 -3.74 -8.00
N PHE A 166 -4.78 -3.44 -8.27
CA PHE A 166 -5.86 -4.41 -8.41
C PHE A 166 -6.75 -4.03 -9.60
N PRO A 167 -6.25 -4.24 -10.83
CA PRO A 167 -6.97 -3.85 -12.04
C PRO A 167 -8.21 -4.73 -12.25
N THR A 168 -9.32 -4.10 -12.62
CA THR A 168 -10.54 -4.80 -13.02
C THR A 168 -10.55 -5.02 -14.52
N ILE A 169 -10.93 -6.22 -14.95
CA ILE A 169 -11.31 -6.46 -16.35
C ILE A 169 -12.73 -5.92 -16.50
N THR A 170 -12.84 -4.75 -17.12
CA THR A 170 -14.11 -4.16 -17.58
C THR A 170 -14.19 -4.28 -19.07
#